data_AF-A0A535TN77-F1
#
_entry.id   AF-A0A535TN77-F1
#
_cell.length_a   1.000
_cell.length_b   1.000
_cell.length_c   1.000
_cell.angle_alpha   90.00
_cell.angle_beta   90.00
_cell.angle_gamma   90.00
#
_symmetry.space_group_name_H-M   'P 1'
#
loop_
_entity.id
_entity.type
_entity.pdbx_description
1 polymer ?
#
loop_
_entity_poly.entity_id
_entity_poly.type
_entity_poly.pdbx_seq_one_letter_code
_entity_poly.pdbx_strand_id
1 'polypeptide(L)'
;MNLSVAMLSVHTSPLDSPGRTKNAGGMNVYMRALATELGHHQTNVDIFTRWTNENTPRIVQLSQNVRVIHIKAGALSPLHKNDLYQHLPELIHNIEAFRR
;
A
#
# COMPACT_ATOMS: atom_id res chain seq x y z
N MET A 1 20.84 -2.41 13.90
CA MET A 1 19.47 -2.90 14.19
C MET A 1 18.71 -2.86 12.89
N ASN A 2 18.15 -3.97 12.42
CA ASN A 2 17.29 -3.96 11.24
C ASN A 2 15.87 -3.59 11.68
N LEU A 3 15.45 -2.36 11.39
CA LEU A 3 14.11 -1.88 11.68
C LEU A 3 13.17 -2.34 10.56
N SER A 4 11.97 -2.81 10.92
CA SER A 4 10.90 -3.13 9.97
C SER A 4 9.71 -2.22 10.23
N VAL A 5 9.21 -1.59 9.18
CA VAL A 5 8.09 -0.64 9.23
C VAL A 5 6.97 -1.15 8.31
N ALA A 6 5.76 -1.22 8.85
CA ALA A 6 4.54 -1.40 8.07
C ALA A 6 3.89 -0.04 7.86
N MET A 7 3.62 0.33 6.61
CA MET A 7 2.85 1.52 6.27
C MET A 7 1.53 1.12 5.62
N LEU A 8 0.44 1.80 5.96
CA LEU A 8 -0.90 1.47 5.47
C LEU A 8 -1.43 2.56 4.53
N SER A 9 -1.72 2.19 3.30
CA SER A 9 -2.35 3.05 2.28
C SER A 9 -3.70 2.45 1.87
N VAL A 10 -4.77 2.81 2.60
CA VAL A 10 -6.08 2.20 2.38
C VAL A 10 -6.85 2.85 1.24
N HIS A 11 -6.78 4.18 1.14
CA HIS A 11 -7.64 4.98 0.26
C HIS A 11 -7.18 5.01 -1.21
N THR A 12 -5.87 4.89 -1.43
CA THR A 12 -5.23 4.93 -2.74
C THR A 12 -4.04 3.99 -2.77
N SER A 13 -3.60 3.59 -3.96
CA SER A 13 -2.33 2.90 -4.10
C SER A 13 -1.19 3.91 -4.08
N PRO A 14 -0.09 3.66 -3.35
CA PRO A 14 1.12 4.50 -3.43
C PRO A 14 1.72 4.51 -4.84
N LEU A 15 1.37 3.53 -5.68
CA LEU A 15 1.81 3.43 -7.08
C LEU A 15 0.97 4.29 -8.03
N ASP A 16 -0.14 4.87 -7.58
CA ASP A 16 -0.95 5.74 -8.41
C ASP A 16 -0.21 7.05 -8.70
N SER A 17 -0.02 7.36 -9.99
CA SER A 17 0.58 8.63 -10.40
C SER A 17 -0.28 9.81 -9.91
N PRO A 18 0.34 10.87 -9.34
CA PRO A 18 -0.37 12.08 -8.96
C PRO A 18 -1.19 12.63 -10.12
N GLY A 19 -2.45 13.01 -9.86
CA GLY A 19 -3.36 13.53 -10.87
C GLY A 19 -4.06 12.48 -11.74
N ARG A 20 -3.72 11.18 -11.63
CA ARG A 20 -4.39 10.11 -12.38
C ARG A 20 -5.75 9.72 -11.81
N THR A 21 -5.95 9.87 -10.49
CA THR A 21 -7.24 9.64 -9.83
C THR A 21 -7.56 10.80 -8.90
N LYS A 22 -8.85 11.03 -8.58
CA LYS A 22 -9.29 12.13 -7.68
C LYS A 22 -8.64 12.11 -6.30
N ASN A 23 -8.13 10.95 -5.88
CA ASN A 23 -7.51 10.76 -4.58
C ASN A 23 -5.97 10.67 -4.68
N ALA A 24 -5.40 10.57 -5.89
CA ALA A 24 -3.97 10.48 -6.11
C ALA A 24 -3.32 11.88 -6.04
N GLY A 25 -2.89 12.27 -4.84
CA GLY A 25 -2.27 13.58 -4.57
C GLY A 25 -0.99 13.51 -3.76
N GLY A 26 -0.75 14.54 -2.95
CA GLY A 26 0.50 14.72 -2.18
C GLY A 26 0.85 13.58 -1.23
N MET A 27 -0.14 12.87 -0.67
CA MET A 27 0.11 11.74 0.24
C MET A 27 0.83 10.57 -0.45
N ASN A 28 0.52 10.27 -1.71
CA ASN A 28 1.20 9.19 -2.44
C ASN A 28 2.65 9.57 -2.77
N VAL A 29 2.91 10.86 -3.02
CA VAL A 29 4.27 11.37 -3.21
C VAL A 29 5.06 11.29 -1.90
N TYR A 30 4.47 11.82 -0.82
CA TYR A 30 5.07 11.81 0.52
C TYR A 30 5.41 10.40 0.99
N MET A 31 4.46 9.47 0.89
CA MET A 31 4.65 8.09 1.33
C MET A 31 5.77 7.38 0.56
N ARG A 32 5.83 7.55 -0.77
CA ARG A 32 6.91 6.98 -1.59
C ARG A 32 8.27 7.57 -1.26
N ALA A 33 8.35 8.89 -1.06
CA ALA A 33 9.58 9.56 -0.71
C ALA A 33 10.07 9.10 0.67
N LEU A 34 9.20 9.16 1.69
CA LEU A 34 9.54 8.73 3.05
C LEU A 34 9.96 7.25 3.10
N ALA A 35 9.20 6.36 2.46
CA ALA A 35 9.53 4.94 2.44
C ALA A 35 10.88 4.68 1.78
N THR A 36 11.16 5.34 0.65
CA THR A 36 12.43 5.21 -0.07
C THR A 36 13.60 5.69 0.79
N GLU A 37 13.49 6.85 1.44
CA GLU A 37 14.54 7.36 2.34
C GLU A 37 14.79 6.39 3.52
N LEU A 38 13.74 5.84 4.14
CA LEU A 38 13.89 4.82 5.17
C LEU A 38 14.59 3.56 4.63
N GLY A 39 14.25 3.15 3.40
CA GLY A 39 14.89 2.03 2.70
C GLY A 39 16.40 2.23 2.52
N HIS A 40 16.82 3.44 2.13
CA HIS A 40 18.24 3.83 2.03
C HIS A 40 18.96 3.77 3.39
N HIS A 41 18.25 4.03 4.48
CA HIS A 41 18.74 3.87 5.86
C HIS A 41 18.57 2.44 6.42
N GLN A 42 18.57 1.42 5.55
CA GLN A 42 18.52 -0.01 5.91
C GLN A 42 17.26 -0.43 6.70
N THR A 43 16.17 0.33 6.58
CA THR A 43 14.86 -0.04 7.13
C THR A 43 14.08 -0.84 6.09
N ASN A 44 13.56 -2.00 6.47
CA ASN A 44 12.65 -2.77 5.63
C ASN A 44 11.24 -2.17 5.72
N VAL A 45 10.70 -1.68 4.60
CA VAL A 45 9.40 -1.04 4.55
C VAL A 45 8.42 -1.83 3.69
N ASP A 46 7.34 -2.27 4.33
CA ASP A 46 6.21 -2.91 3.67
C ASP A 46 5.04 -1.93 3.62
N ILE A 47 4.65 -1.53 2.40
CA ILE A 47 3.49 -0.67 2.18
C ILE A 47 2.29 -1.54 1.80
N PHE A 48 1.32 -1.66 2.69
CA PHE A 48 0.10 -2.40 2.43
C PHE A 48 -0.96 -1.51 1.80
N THR A 49 -1.53 -1.95 0.69
CA THR A 49 -2.64 -1.29 0.01
C THR A 49 -3.70 -2.29 -0.40
N ARG A 50 -4.93 -1.83 -0.59
CA ARG A 50 -6.00 -2.68 -1.13
C ARG A 50 -5.69 -3.06 -2.58
N TRP A 51 -5.96 -4.31 -2.94
CA TRP A 51 -5.84 -4.80 -4.30
C TRP A 51 -7.08 -4.43 -5.12
N THR A 52 -6.88 -3.70 -6.22
CA THR A 52 -7.98 -3.11 -7.02
C THR A 52 -8.01 -3.58 -8.47
N ASN A 53 -7.02 -4.35 -8.92
CA ASN A 53 -6.91 -4.87 -10.28
C ASN A 53 -6.10 -6.17 -10.26
N GLU A 54 -6.71 -7.26 -10.71
CA GLU A 54 -6.10 -8.60 -10.77
C GLU A 54 -4.78 -8.66 -11.58
N ASN A 55 -4.62 -7.76 -12.54
CA ASN A 55 -3.41 -7.67 -13.37
C ASN A 55 -2.23 -7.03 -12.64
N THR A 56 -2.47 -6.38 -11.49
CA THR A 56 -1.41 -5.83 -10.66
C THR A 56 -0.79 -6.94 -9.82
N PRO A 57 0.54 -7.15 -9.87
CA PRO A 57 1.19 -8.17 -9.06
C PRO A 57 0.93 -7.98 -7.57
N ARG A 58 0.80 -9.08 -6.82
CA ARG A 58 0.58 -9.04 -5.37
C ARG A 58 1.66 -8.26 -4.63
N ILE A 59 2.92 -8.35 -5.08
CA ILE A 59 4.06 -7.63 -4.49
C ILE A 59 4.77 -6.89 -5.61
N VAL A 60 5.05 -5.61 -5.40
CA VAL A 60 5.80 -4.74 -6.32
C VAL A 60 6.97 -4.14 -5.55
N GLN A 61 8.20 -4.35 -6.02
CA GLN A 61 9.36 -3.68 -5.44
C GLN A 61 9.32 -2.20 -5.83
N LEU A 62 9.33 -1.30 -4.84
CA LEU A 62 9.30 0.15 -5.08
C LEU A 62 10.72 0.71 -5.16
N SER A 63 11.58 0.34 -4.22
CA SER A 63 12.98 0.77 -4.12
C SER A 63 13.76 -0.19 -3.21
N GLN A 64 15.05 0.05 -2.94
CA GLN A 64 15.83 -0.82 -2.06
C GLN A 64 15.18 -0.93 -0.67
N ASN A 65 14.97 -2.15 -0.18
CA ASN A 65 14.30 -2.44 1.09
C ASN A 65 12.82 -1.98 1.19
N VAL A 66 12.20 -1.54 0.09
CA VAL A 66 10.80 -1.06 0.08
C VAL A 66 9.96 -1.80 -0.95
N ARG A 67 8.83 -2.36 -0.52
CA ARG A 67 7.87 -3.03 -1.40
C ARG A 67 6.44 -2.63 -1.09
N VAL A 68 5.61 -2.64 -2.13
CA VAL A 68 4.16 -2.45 -2.05
C VAL A 68 3.49 -3.80 -2.13
N ILE A 69 2.61 -4.10 -1.18
CA ILE A 69 1.90 -5.37 -1.06
C ILE A 69 0.41 -5.10 -1.22
N HIS A 70 -0.17 -5.71 -2.25
CA HIS A 70 -1.59 -5.65 -2.54
C HIS A 70 -2.33 -6.73 -1.74
N ILE A 71 -3.25 -6.29 -0.90
CA ILE A 71 -4.05 -7.14 -0.02
C ILE A 71 -5.48 -7.19 -0.55
N LYS A 72 -6.00 -8.41 -0.70
CA LYS A 72 -7.40 -8.60 -1.08
C LYS A 72 -8.29 -8.10 0.05
N ALA A 73 -9.21 -7.20 -0.27
CA ALA A 73 -10.30 -6.78 0.60
C ALA A 73 -11.43 -6.21 -0.28
N GLY A 74 -12.59 -6.85 -0.25
CA GLY A 74 -13.68 -6.57 -1.18
C GLY A 74 -13.36 -6.91 -2.64
N ALA A 75 -14.11 -6.30 -3.56
CA ALA A 75 -13.97 -6.52 -5.00
C ALA A 75 -12.65 -5.98 -5.56
N LEU A 76 -12.07 -6.66 -6.55
CA LEU A 76 -10.88 -6.21 -7.30
C LEU A 76 -11.26 -5.14 -8.34
N SER A 77 -11.85 -4.06 -7.87
CA SER A 77 -12.23 -2.90 -8.66
C SER A 77 -12.05 -1.64 -7.80
N PRO A 78 -11.92 -0.45 -8.40
CA PRO A 78 -11.95 0.80 -7.64
C PRO A 78 -13.24 0.93 -6.81
N LEU A 79 -13.11 1.38 -5.56
CA LEU A 79 -14.24 1.66 -4.67
C LEU A 79 -14.22 3.13 -4.27
N HIS A 80 -15.38 3.69 -3.96
CA HIS A 80 -15.45 5.02 -3.40
C HIS A 80 -14.87 5.01 -1.97
N LYS A 81 -14.25 6.12 -1.56
CA LYS A 81 -13.53 6.19 -0.26
C LYS A 81 -14.39 5.83 0.95
N ASN A 82 -15.68 6.17 0.91
CA ASN A 82 -16.63 5.90 1.99
C ASN A 82 -17.05 4.41 2.04
N ASP A 83 -16.87 3.67 0.94
CA ASP A 83 -17.23 2.26 0.88
C ASP A 83 -16.06 1.39 1.36
N LEU A 84 -14.87 1.97 1.58
CA LEU A 84 -13.70 1.23 2.06
C LEU A 84 -13.85 0.79 3.51
N TYR A 85 -14.60 1.53 4.33
CA TYR A 85 -14.76 1.24 5.76
C TYR A 85 -15.31 -0.16 6.03
N GLN A 86 -16.24 -0.64 5.20
CA GLN A 86 -16.83 -1.98 5.34
C GLN A 86 -15.81 -3.11 5.07
N HIS A 87 -14.73 -2.81 4.35
CA HIS A 87 -13.68 -3.78 3.98
C HIS A 87 -12.46 -3.72 4.91
N LEU A 88 -12.40 -2.77 5.86
CA LEU A 88 -11.28 -2.67 6.80
C LEU A 88 -11.07 -3.94 7.64
N PRO A 89 -12.11 -4.63 8.16
CA PRO A 89 -11.89 -5.87 8.91
C PRO A 89 -11.21 -6.96 8.08
N GLU A 90 -11.64 -7.14 6.83
CA GLU A 90 -11.05 -8.10 5.88
C GLU A 90 -9.60 -7.71 5.54
N LEU A 91 -9.37 -6.41 5.29
CA LEU A 91 -8.04 -5.88 4.99
C LEU A 91 -7.05 -6.15 6.13
N ILE A 92 -7.44 -5.83 7.37
CA ILE A 92 -6.60 -6.03 8.55
C ILE A 92 -6.32 -7.52 8.77
N HIS A 93 -7.36 -8.36 8.67
CA HIS A 93 -7.19 -9.82 8.79
C HIS A 93 -6.16 -10.34 7.79
N ASN A 94 -6.25 -9.92 6.53
CA ASN A 94 -5.36 -10.39 5.48
C ASN A 94 -3.93 -9.79 5.57
N ILE A 95 -3.77 -8.60 6.15
CA ILE A 95 -2.45 -8.05 6.51
C ILE A 95 -1.79 -8.90 7.60
N GLU A 96 -2.51 -9.20 8.67
CA GLU A 96 -1.99 -10.05 9.76
C GLU A 96 -1.67 -11.47 9.27
N ALA A 97 -2.49 -12.03 8.37
CA ALA A 97 -2.22 -13.31 7.74
C ALA A 97 -0.98 -13.30 6.83
N PHE A 98 -0.66 -12.17 6.21
CA PHE A 98 0.57 -12.02 5.41
C PHE A 98 1.83 -11.89 6.27
N ARG A 99 1.71 -11.29 7.46
CA ARG A 99 2.83 -11.09 8.39
C ARG A 99 3.31 -12.39 9.05
N ARG A 100 2.41 -13.37 9.23
CA ARG A 100 2.72 -14.69 9.82
C ARG A 100 3.59 -15.52 8.89
#